data_AF-A0A257UI69-F1
#
_entry.id   AF-A0A257UI69-F1
#
_cell.length_a   1.000
_cell.length_b   1.000
_cell.length_c   1.000
_cell.angle_alpha   90.00
_cell.angle_beta   90.00
_cell.angle_gamma   90.00
#
_symmetry.space_group_name_H-M   'P 1'
#
loop_
_entity.id
_entity.type
_entity.pdbx_description
1 polymer ?
#
loop_
_entity_poly.entity_id
_entity_poly.type
_entity_poly.pdbx_seq_one_letter_code
_entity_poly.pdbx_strand_id
1 'polypeptide(L)'
;MRHRLLRDQPARRDRGCRRSGSRTAAAGARADGGTPRVPADELAYMLKDSGAAGVVTQTEFLPGLTGAAAKCPALKALWVTDYEPKPGAPPVVRGFEELRAPAPSAPFVDPILETDVAAILYTSGTTGFPKGVMLTHRNLVTNCESSLKRITLNRKDVTLCILPMFHSFAWTAIVLTSTRLTLKCVIFSAIAPPRPWLKAMGEHGVTLLAAVPQIYAALAR
;
A
#
# COMPACT_ATOMS: atom_id res chain seq x y z
N MET A 1 20.17 51.08 -17.62
CA MET A 1 19.60 51.38 -18.97
C MET A 1 19.87 50.16 -19.85
N ARG A 2 18.96 49.42 -20.49
CA ARG A 2 17.50 49.41 -20.78
C ARG A 2 17.12 47.90 -20.86
N HIS A 3 16.16 47.38 -20.09
CA HIS A 3 14.74 47.14 -20.43
C HIS A 3 14.41 46.65 -21.86
N ARG A 4 14.00 45.37 -21.99
CA ARG A 4 12.75 44.85 -22.62
C ARG A 4 12.71 43.32 -22.45
N LEU A 5 11.87 42.76 -21.58
CA LEU A 5 10.45 42.38 -21.81
C LEU A 5 10.25 41.44 -22.99
N LEU A 6 10.10 40.15 -22.68
CA LEU A 6 9.12 39.25 -23.29
C LEU A 6 8.58 38.34 -22.19
N ARG A 7 7.52 38.84 -21.53
CA ARG A 7 6.49 38.01 -20.91
C ARG A 7 5.68 37.40 -22.06
N ASP A 8 5.48 36.08 -22.01
CA ASP A 8 4.20 35.41 -22.24
C ASP A 8 4.45 33.89 -22.30
N GLN A 9 4.66 33.28 -21.13
CA GLN A 9 4.27 31.89 -20.96
C GLN A 9 2.89 31.89 -20.31
N PRO A 10 1.87 31.26 -20.92
CA PRO A 10 0.57 31.19 -20.31
C PRO A 10 0.69 30.42 -18.99
N ALA A 11 0.21 31.07 -17.93
CA ALA A 11 0.12 30.50 -16.60
C ALA A 11 -0.42 29.07 -16.69
N ARG A 12 0.41 28.09 -16.29
CA ARG A 12 -0.03 26.72 -16.02
C ARG A 12 -1.12 26.84 -14.97
N ARG A 13 -2.37 26.86 -15.41
CA ARG A 13 -3.54 26.72 -14.55
C ARG A 13 -3.28 25.52 -13.67
N ASP A 14 -3.30 25.78 -12.37
CA ASP A 14 -3.35 24.81 -11.30
C ASP A 14 -4.60 23.94 -11.53
N ARG A 15 -4.45 22.92 -12.39
CA ARG A 15 -5.48 21.92 -12.65
C ARG A 15 -5.42 20.98 -11.46
N GLY A 16 -6.04 21.42 -10.37
CA GLY A 16 -6.12 20.70 -9.12
C GLY A 16 -6.45 19.24 -9.33
N CYS A 17 -5.60 18.41 -8.71
CA CYS A 17 -5.75 17.06 -8.18
C CYS A 17 -7.20 16.53 -8.03
N ARG A 18 -7.97 16.46 -9.12
CA ARG A 18 -9.34 15.90 -9.17
C ARG A 18 -9.54 14.99 -10.38
N ARG A 19 -8.50 14.27 -10.79
CA ARG A 19 -8.68 13.14 -11.71
C ARG A 19 -9.18 11.95 -10.91
N SER A 20 -10.29 11.36 -11.35
CA SER A 20 -11.04 10.31 -10.67
C SER A 20 -10.38 8.92 -10.75
N GLY A 21 -9.06 8.85 -10.88
CA GLY A 21 -8.32 7.60 -10.80
C GLY A 21 -8.47 6.98 -9.41
N SER A 22 -8.61 5.65 -9.36
CA SER A 22 -8.63 4.89 -8.10
C SER A 22 -7.31 5.11 -7.37
N ARG A 23 -7.33 5.93 -6.32
CA ARG A 23 -6.19 6.16 -5.44
C ARG A 23 -6.22 5.13 -4.32
N THR A 24 -5.13 4.40 -4.13
CA THR A 24 -5.00 3.45 -3.02
C THR A 24 -4.21 4.11 -1.89
N ALA A 25 -4.85 4.38 -0.76
CA ALA A 25 -4.14 4.73 0.46
C ALA A 25 -3.87 3.44 1.24
N ALA A 26 -2.61 3.20 1.61
CA ALA A 26 -2.25 2.07 2.46
C ALA A 26 -1.93 2.59 3.86
N ALA A 27 -2.75 2.19 4.83
CA ALA A 27 -2.48 2.28 6.25
C ALA A 27 -2.57 0.85 6.79
N GLY A 28 -1.54 0.37 7.49
CA GLY A 28 -1.52 -1.00 7.99
C GLY A 28 -1.30 -1.08 9.48
N ALA A 29 -1.96 -2.06 10.08
CA ALA A 29 -1.70 -2.57 11.42
C ALA A 29 -1.37 -4.07 11.28
N ARG A 30 -0.64 -4.65 12.24
CA ARG A 30 -0.34 -6.09 12.26
C ARG A 30 -1.17 -6.85 13.27
N ALA A 31 -1.38 -8.12 12.94
CA ALA A 31 -2.02 -9.15 13.76
C ALA A 31 -1.09 -9.68 14.86
N ASP A 32 0.20 -9.80 14.55
CA ASP A 32 1.17 -10.62 15.28
C ASP A 32 1.87 -9.92 16.46
N GLY A 33 1.25 -8.87 17.02
CA GLY A 33 1.73 -8.18 18.23
C GLY A 33 3.02 -7.37 18.07
N GLY A 34 3.69 -7.41 16.90
CA GLY A 34 4.96 -6.72 16.66
C GLY A 34 4.84 -5.30 16.12
N THR A 35 3.67 -4.89 15.60
CA THR A 35 3.41 -3.50 15.17
C THR A 35 2.22 -2.96 15.96
N PRO A 36 2.33 -1.78 16.59
CA PRO A 36 1.23 -1.19 17.35
C PRO A 36 -0.04 -1.07 16.50
N ARG A 37 -1.20 -1.43 17.07
CA ARG A 37 -2.49 -1.11 16.44
C ARG A 37 -2.61 0.41 16.32
N VAL A 38 -2.92 0.88 15.12
CA VAL A 38 -3.24 2.30 14.89
C VAL A 38 -4.52 2.63 15.66
N PRO A 39 -4.51 3.66 16.54
CA PRO A 39 -5.71 4.07 17.27
C PRO A 39 -6.87 4.43 16.35
N ALA A 40 -8.11 4.23 16.79
CA ALA A 40 -9.31 4.49 15.98
C ALA A 40 -9.41 5.96 15.51
N ASP A 41 -8.95 6.92 16.31
CA ASP A 41 -8.94 8.33 15.93
C ASP A 41 -7.90 8.66 14.86
N GLU A 42 -6.74 8.01 14.93
CA GLU A 42 -5.69 8.13 13.92
C GLU A 42 -6.13 7.46 12.60
N LEU A 43 -6.79 6.30 12.67
CA LEU A 43 -7.43 5.67 11.50
C LEU A 43 -8.49 6.59 10.89
N ALA A 44 -9.37 7.18 11.71
CA ALA A 44 -10.39 8.11 11.22
C ALA A 44 -9.77 9.34 10.55
N TYR A 45 -8.67 9.86 11.10
CA TYR A 45 -7.90 10.93 10.47
C TYR A 45 -7.37 10.51 9.09
N MET A 46 -6.66 9.37 9.00
CA MET A 46 -6.09 8.89 7.73
C MET A 46 -7.16 8.63 6.66
N LEU A 47 -8.33 8.09 7.05
CA LEU A 47 -9.44 7.84 6.14
C LEU A 47 -10.03 9.14 5.59
N LYS A 48 -10.17 10.17 6.43
CA LYS A 48 -10.64 11.50 6.03
C LYS A 48 -9.64 12.21 5.14
N ASP A 49 -8.37 12.24 5.55
CA ASP A 49 -7.29 12.95 4.85
C ASP A 49 -7.03 12.35 3.46
N SER A 50 -7.07 11.02 3.34
CA SER A 50 -6.90 10.34 2.04
C SER A 50 -8.14 10.41 1.14
N GLY A 51 -9.31 10.72 1.70
CA GLY A 51 -10.58 10.61 0.99
C GLY A 51 -10.95 9.16 0.63
N ALA A 52 -10.55 8.19 1.45
CA ALA A 52 -10.78 6.78 1.17
C ALA A 52 -12.28 6.45 1.07
N ALA A 53 -12.70 5.88 -0.07
CA ALA A 53 -14.07 5.44 -0.30
C ALA A 53 -14.31 3.99 0.17
N GLY A 54 -13.26 3.23 0.44
CA GLY A 54 -13.36 1.88 1.00
C GLY A 54 -12.03 1.41 1.58
N VAL A 55 -12.09 0.38 2.42
CA VAL A 55 -10.92 -0.24 3.09
C VAL A 55 -10.97 -1.75 2.89
N VAL A 56 -9.83 -2.36 2.59
CA VAL A 56 -9.65 -3.82 2.65
C VAL A 56 -8.97 -4.16 3.97
N THR A 57 -9.51 -5.12 4.71
CA THR A 57 -9.07 -5.45 6.07
C THR A 57 -9.31 -6.93 6.41
N GLN A 58 -8.91 -7.34 7.61
CA GLN A 58 -9.23 -8.62 8.24
C GLN A 58 -10.16 -8.43 9.45
N THR A 59 -10.84 -9.50 9.86
CA THR A 59 -11.82 -9.52 10.96
C THR A 59 -11.24 -8.98 12.25
N GLU A 60 -9.98 -9.28 12.54
CA GLU A 60 -9.29 -8.83 13.75
C GLU A 60 -9.17 -7.30 13.89
N PHE A 61 -9.15 -6.55 12.78
CA PHE A 61 -9.02 -5.08 12.78
C PHE A 61 -10.37 -4.37 12.69
N LEU A 62 -11.46 -5.11 12.44
CA LEU A 62 -12.81 -4.55 12.33
C LEU A 62 -13.24 -3.73 13.54
N PRO A 63 -12.95 -4.09 14.80
CA PRO A 63 -13.38 -3.29 15.95
C PRO A 63 -12.85 -1.84 15.89
N GLY A 64 -11.58 -1.64 15.49
CA GLY A 64 -10.99 -0.31 15.35
C GLY A 64 -11.53 0.45 14.14
N LEU A 65 -11.74 -0.24 13.02
CA LEU A 65 -12.23 0.36 11.78
C LEU A 65 -13.72 0.72 11.83
N THR A 66 -14.54 -0.04 12.55
CA THR A 66 -15.98 0.27 12.70
C THR A 66 -16.18 1.61 13.40
N GLY A 67 -15.39 1.87 14.46
CA GLY A 67 -15.41 3.16 15.16
C GLY A 67 -14.93 4.32 14.28
N ALA A 68 -13.92 4.09 13.45
CA ALA A 68 -13.44 5.08 12.49
C ALA A 68 -14.44 5.35 11.35
N ALA A 69 -15.10 4.30 10.85
CA ALA A 69 -16.10 4.36 9.78
C ALA A 69 -17.30 5.22 10.16
N ALA A 70 -17.78 5.13 11.41
CA ALA A 70 -18.86 5.97 11.92
C ALA A 70 -18.54 7.48 11.85
N LYS A 71 -17.24 7.85 11.86
CA LYS A 71 -16.77 9.23 11.77
C LYS A 71 -16.50 9.67 10.32
N CYS A 72 -16.64 8.79 9.33
CA CYS A 72 -16.20 9.01 7.94
C CYS A 72 -17.31 8.73 6.93
N PRO A 73 -18.22 9.69 6.65
CA PRO A 73 -19.34 9.49 5.72
C PRO A 73 -18.94 9.14 4.28
N ALA A 74 -17.73 9.50 3.87
CA ALA A 74 -17.20 9.18 2.55
C ALA A 74 -16.82 7.69 2.39
N LEU A 75 -16.65 6.97 3.50
CA LEU A 75 -16.29 5.56 3.50
C LEU A 75 -17.53 4.70 3.24
N LYS A 76 -17.55 4.04 2.08
CA LYS A 76 -18.72 3.28 1.59
C LYS A 76 -18.66 1.79 1.93
N ALA A 77 -17.47 1.26 2.16
CA ALA A 77 -17.27 -0.17 2.38
C ALA A 77 -16.02 -0.50 3.23
N LEU A 78 -16.17 -1.51 4.07
CA LEU A 78 -15.10 -2.25 4.72
C LEU A 78 -15.15 -3.69 4.17
N TRP A 79 -14.26 -4.01 3.23
CA TRP A 79 -14.14 -5.35 2.67
C TRP A 79 -13.22 -6.22 3.51
N VAL A 80 -13.73 -7.34 3.99
CA VAL A 80 -13.06 -8.23 4.93
C VAL A 80 -12.63 -9.51 4.22
N THR A 81 -11.35 -9.86 4.28
CA THR A 81 -10.80 -11.00 3.52
C THR A 81 -11.11 -12.36 4.13
N ASP A 82 -11.32 -12.41 5.44
CA ASP A 82 -11.67 -13.58 6.24
C ASP A 82 -13.09 -13.42 6.81
N TYR A 83 -14.01 -12.89 5.99
CA TYR A 83 -15.35 -12.53 6.42
C TYR A 83 -16.25 -13.75 6.60
N GLU A 84 -16.80 -13.89 7.80
CA GLU A 84 -17.95 -14.75 8.07
C GLU A 84 -19.18 -13.87 8.33
N PRO A 85 -20.21 -13.90 7.47
CA PRO A 85 -21.42 -13.10 7.66
C PRO A 85 -22.11 -13.42 8.99
N LYS A 86 -22.42 -12.37 9.76
CA LYS A 86 -23.15 -12.49 11.02
C LYS A 86 -24.44 -11.65 10.98
N PRO A 87 -25.57 -12.17 11.49
CA PRO A 87 -26.78 -11.36 11.65
C PRO A 87 -26.49 -10.09 12.44
N GLY A 88 -26.95 -8.94 11.95
CA GLY A 88 -26.75 -7.64 12.60
C GLY A 88 -25.41 -6.97 12.35
N ALA A 89 -24.56 -7.50 11.45
CA ALA A 89 -23.36 -6.79 11.02
C ALA A 89 -23.72 -5.43 10.37
N PRO A 90 -22.93 -4.36 10.62
CA PRO A 90 -23.18 -3.07 9.99
C PRO A 90 -23.17 -3.17 8.45
N PRO A 91 -24.08 -2.50 7.71
CA PRO A 91 -24.15 -2.57 6.25
C PRO A 91 -22.88 -2.13 5.49
N VAL A 92 -21.97 -1.42 6.16
CA VAL A 92 -20.67 -1.02 5.61
C VAL A 92 -19.69 -2.19 5.53
N VAL A 93 -19.87 -3.25 6.35
CA VAL A 93 -19.00 -4.42 6.37
C VAL A 93 -19.45 -5.42 5.32
N ARG A 94 -18.50 -5.85 4.46
CA ARG A 94 -18.75 -6.67 3.26
C ARG A 94 -17.69 -7.74 3.13
N GLY A 95 -18.01 -8.82 2.42
CA GLY A 95 -17.01 -9.82 2.06
C GLY A 95 -16.09 -9.31 0.96
N PHE A 96 -14.79 -9.60 1.05
CA PHE A 96 -13.81 -9.23 0.02
C PHE A 96 -14.16 -9.79 -1.37
N GLU A 97 -14.86 -10.92 -1.43
CA GLU A 97 -15.29 -11.55 -2.69
C GLU A 97 -16.18 -10.63 -3.55
N GLU A 98 -16.86 -9.63 -2.97
CA GLU A 98 -17.62 -8.63 -3.73
C GLU A 98 -16.72 -7.82 -4.70
N LEU A 99 -15.43 -7.63 -4.36
CA LEU A 99 -14.47 -6.92 -5.22
C LEU A 99 -14.00 -7.73 -6.42
N ARG A 100 -14.26 -9.05 -6.45
CA ARG A 100 -13.90 -9.92 -7.57
C ARG A 100 -14.99 -10.01 -8.62
N ALA A 101 -16.20 -9.54 -8.31
CA ALA A 101 -17.26 -9.44 -9.30
C ALA A 101 -16.77 -8.56 -10.46
N PRO A 102 -17.06 -8.93 -11.73
CA PRO A 102 -16.70 -8.10 -12.86
C PRO A 102 -17.25 -6.70 -12.63
N ALA A 103 -16.40 -5.68 -12.74
CA ALA A 103 -16.88 -4.31 -12.70
C ALA A 103 -17.94 -4.16 -13.82
N PRO A 104 -19.05 -3.44 -13.57
CA PRO A 104 -19.90 -2.98 -14.65
C PRO A 104 -18.99 -2.33 -15.70
N SER A 105 -19.28 -2.48 -16.99
CA SER A 105 -18.49 -1.88 -18.07
C SER A 105 -18.55 -0.34 -17.95
N ALA A 106 -17.75 0.20 -17.04
CA ALA A 106 -17.59 1.62 -16.85
C ALA A 106 -16.78 2.11 -18.05
N PRO A 107 -17.18 3.22 -18.69
CA PRO A 107 -16.36 3.82 -19.73
C PRO A 107 -14.96 4.04 -19.16
N PHE A 108 -13.96 3.74 -19.99
CA PHE A 108 -12.55 3.91 -19.64
C PHE A 108 -12.38 5.33 -19.09
N VAL A 109 -12.00 5.43 -17.82
CA VAL A 109 -11.68 6.70 -17.17
C VAL A 109 -10.58 7.38 -17.99
N ASP A 110 -10.54 8.71 -18.02
CA ASP A 110 -9.47 9.51 -18.63
C ASP A 110 -8.10 8.81 -18.55
N PRO A 111 -7.24 8.91 -19.59
CA PRO A 111 -5.98 8.19 -19.62
C PRO A 111 -5.18 8.44 -18.35
N ILE A 112 -4.87 7.36 -17.63
CA ILE A 112 -4.03 7.39 -16.43
C ILE A 112 -2.63 7.87 -16.84
N LEU A 113 -2.17 8.97 -16.27
CA LEU A 113 -0.86 9.53 -16.53
C LEU A 113 0.18 9.01 -15.53
N GLU A 114 1.45 8.96 -15.94
CA GLU A 114 2.56 8.62 -15.05
C GLU A 114 2.69 9.56 -13.84
N THR A 115 2.16 10.78 -13.95
CA THR A 115 2.15 11.81 -12.91
C THR A 115 0.94 11.72 -11.99
N ASP A 116 -0.03 10.86 -12.28
CA ASP A 116 -1.18 10.66 -11.40
C ASP A 116 -0.73 9.91 -10.13
N VAL A 117 -1.35 10.25 -8.99
CA VAL A 117 -1.08 9.62 -7.70
C VAL A 117 -1.58 8.19 -7.73
N ALA A 118 -0.67 7.24 -7.51
CA ALA A 118 -0.95 5.81 -7.46
C ALA A 118 -1.15 5.32 -6.02
N ALA A 119 -0.34 5.83 -5.09
CA ALA A 119 -0.38 5.41 -3.69
C ALA A 119 -0.23 6.59 -2.73
N ILE A 120 -0.85 6.48 -1.55
CA ILE A 120 -0.60 7.36 -0.40
C ILE A 120 -0.08 6.50 0.75
N LEU A 121 1.12 6.83 1.25
CA LEU A 121 1.70 6.18 2.42
C LEU A 121 1.76 7.16 3.59
N TYR A 122 1.20 6.76 4.73
CA TYR A 122 1.27 7.59 5.93
C TYR A 122 2.58 7.36 6.68
N THR A 123 3.16 8.46 7.14
CA THR A 123 4.36 8.46 7.99
C THR A 123 4.01 9.09 9.33
N SER A 124 4.55 8.55 10.42
CA SER A 124 4.20 8.98 11.79
C SER A 124 4.48 10.46 12.05
N GLY A 125 5.39 11.08 11.29
CA GLY A 125 5.79 12.48 11.50
C GLY A 125 6.44 12.70 12.87
N THR A 126 7.26 13.74 12.99
CA THR A 126 7.88 14.08 14.29
C THR A 126 7.02 15.03 15.13
N THR A 127 5.90 15.53 14.58
CA THR A 127 4.97 16.44 15.24
C THR A 127 3.54 16.24 14.70
N GLY A 128 2.59 15.87 15.57
CA GLY A 128 1.16 15.85 15.25
C GLY A 128 0.67 14.59 14.53
N PHE A 129 -0.41 14.74 13.74
CA PHE A 129 -1.02 13.65 12.99
C PHE A 129 -0.13 13.14 11.83
N PRO A 130 -0.26 11.86 11.44
CA PRO A 130 0.51 11.28 10.34
C PRO A 130 0.37 12.05 9.03
N LYS A 131 1.43 12.14 8.23
CA LYS A 131 1.40 12.84 6.94
C LYS A 131 1.29 11.85 5.79
N GLY A 132 0.32 12.07 4.90
CA GLY A 132 0.15 11.30 3.66
C GLY A 132 1.18 11.67 2.60
N VAL A 133 2.12 10.77 2.31
CA VAL A 133 3.08 10.91 1.20
C VAL A 133 2.43 10.43 -0.08
N MET A 134 2.15 11.36 -0.99
CA MET A 134 1.62 11.05 -2.32
C MET A 134 2.72 10.51 -3.23
N LEU A 135 2.53 9.31 -3.77
CA LEU A 135 3.43 8.64 -4.69
C LEU A 135 2.74 8.48 -6.04
N THR A 136 3.34 9.04 -7.09
CA THR A 136 2.86 8.85 -8.46
C THR A 136 3.29 7.50 -9.03
N HIS A 137 2.66 7.09 -10.13
CA HIS A 137 3.12 5.92 -10.90
C HIS A 137 4.61 6.04 -11.25
N ARG A 138 5.05 7.23 -11.71
CA ARG A 138 6.46 7.49 -12.03
C ARG A 138 7.37 7.35 -10.81
N ASN A 139 6.96 7.80 -9.62
CA ASN A 139 7.77 7.64 -8.41
C ASN A 139 8.05 6.16 -8.13
N LEU A 140 6.99 5.33 -8.15
CA LEU A 140 7.08 3.91 -7.86
C LEU A 140 7.97 3.18 -8.89
N VAL A 141 7.74 3.41 -10.19
CA VAL A 141 8.51 2.80 -11.27
C VAL A 141 9.97 3.24 -11.23
N THR A 142 10.24 4.54 -11.06
CA THR A 142 11.62 5.06 -10.99
C THR A 142 12.39 4.45 -9.82
N ASN A 143 11.73 4.24 -8.67
CA ASN A 143 12.36 3.61 -7.52
C ASN A 143 12.71 2.13 -7.80
N CYS A 144 11.81 1.36 -8.41
CA CYS A 144 12.09 -0.02 -8.82
C CYS A 144 13.27 -0.09 -9.80
N GLU A 145 13.28 0.74 -10.84
CA GLU A 145 14.38 0.79 -11.82
C GLU A 145 15.71 1.20 -11.17
N SER A 146 15.68 2.12 -10.19
CA SER A 146 16.87 2.49 -9.42
C SER A 146 17.40 1.33 -8.56
N SER A 147 16.51 0.54 -7.95
CA SER A 147 16.90 -0.64 -7.17
C SER A 147 17.50 -1.74 -8.06
N LEU A 148 16.91 -1.98 -9.23
CA LEU A 148 17.38 -2.99 -10.20
C LEU A 148 18.75 -2.65 -10.81
N LYS A 149 19.20 -1.39 -10.74
CA LYS A 149 20.59 -1.02 -11.09
C LYS A 149 21.62 -1.46 -10.05
N ARG A 150 21.19 -1.78 -8.83
CA ARG A 150 22.06 -2.15 -7.70
C ARG A 150 21.93 -3.61 -7.31
N ILE A 151 20.78 -4.23 -7.59
CA ILE A 151 20.49 -5.62 -7.30
C ILE A 151 20.34 -6.36 -8.63
N THR A 152 21.21 -7.33 -8.88
CA THR A 152 21.15 -8.16 -10.08
C THR A 152 20.09 -9.24 -9.89
N LEU A 153 18.94 -9.08 -10.55
CA LEU A 153 17.89 -10.09 -10.64
C LEU A 153 17.62 -10.47 -12.09
N ASN A 154 17.23 -11.71 -12.30
CA ASN A 154 16.80 -12.27 -13.57
C ASN A 154 15.50 -13.09 -13.38
N ARG A 155 14.90 -13.55 -14.49
CA ARG A 155 13.59 -14.23 -14.46
C ARG A 155 13.56 -15.56 -13.70
N LYS A 156 14.71 -16.13 -13.32
CA LYS A 156 14.79 -17.35 -12.50
C LYS A 156 14.80 -17.06 -11.01
N ASP A 157 14.90 -15.80 -10.61
CA ASP A 157 14.95 -15.42 -9.21
C ASP A 157 13.58 -15.58 -8.53
N VAL A 158 13.63 -15.88 -7.23
CA VAL A 158 12.47 -16.03 -6.36
C VAL A 158 12.67 -15.13 -5.16
N THR A 159 11.72 -14.22 -4.94
CA THR A 159 11.80 -13.24 -3.85
C THR A 159 10.93 -13.66 -2.66
N LEU A 160 11.40 -13.40 -1.44
CA LEU A 160 10.61 -13.61 -0.22
C LEU A 160 10.20 -12.27 0.40
N CYS A 161 8.88 -12.08 0.58
CA CYS A 161 8.29 -10.94 1.28
C CYS A 161 7.79 -11.34 2.67
N ILE A 162 8.62 -11.10 3.69
CA ILE A 162 8.25 -11.20 5.11
C ILE A 162 8.00 -9.82 5.74
N LEU A 163 8.32 -8.75 5.01
CA LEU A 163 8.23 -7.39 5.49
C LEU A 163 6.79 -6.88 5.40
N PRO A 164 6.38 -5.99 6.31
CA PRO A 164 5.02 -5.48 6.33
C PRO A 164 4.70 -4.67 5.07
N MET A 165 3.69 -5.12 4.31
CA MET A 165 3.27 -4.52 3.04
C MET A 165 2.56 -3.17 3.19
N PHE A 166 2.49 -2.58 4.37
CA PHE A 166 2.08 -1.18 4.53
C PHE A 166 3.27 -0.21 4.55
N HIS A 167 4.51 -0.72 4.58
CA HIS A 167 5.71 0.10 4.41
C HIS A 167 6.18 0.12 2.94
N SER A 168 6.75 1.26 2.54
CA SER A 168 7.31 1.47 1.20
C SER A 168 8.39 0.45 0.83
N PHE A 169 9.18 -0.03 1.79
CA PHE A 169 10.29 -0.94 1.53
C PHE A 169 9.81 -2.30 1.02
N ALA A 170 8.78 -2.91 1.65
CA ALA A 170 8.19 -4.16 1.19
C ALA A 170 7.58 -4.01 -0.22
N TRP A 171 6.84 -2.93 -0.46
CA TRP A 171 6.24 -2.65 -1.77
C TRP A 171 7.28 -2.49 -2.86
N THR A 172 8.26 -1.61 -2.66
CA THR A 172 9.14 -1.21 -3.76
C THR A 172 10.30 -2.17 -3.97
N ALA A 173 10.93 -2.68 -2.91
CA ALA A 173 12.08 -3.57 -3.02
C ALA A 173 11.69 -5.02 -3.33
N ILE A 174 10.46 -5.42 -3.02
CA ILE A 174 10.01 -6.81 -3.18
C ILE A 174 8.84 -6.87 -4.15
N VAL A 175 7.64 -6.43 -3.75
CA VAL A 175 6.41 -6.69 -4.52
C VAL A 175 6.48 -6.11 -5.94
N LEU A 176 6.71 -4.81 -6.08
CA LEU A 176 6.76 -4.14 -7.38
C LEU A 176 7.95 -4.58 -8.22
N THR A 177 9.11 -4.83 -7.61
CA THR A 177 10.29 -5.31 -8.33
C THR A 177 10.06 -6.72 -8.89
N SER A 178 9.46 -7.60 -8.09
CA SER A 178 9.07 -8.95 -8.52
C SER A 178 8.00 -8.91 -9.60
N THR A 179 6.98 -8.07 -9.47
CA THR A 179 5.96 -7.89 -10.54
C THR A 179 6.59 -7.34 -11.82
N ARG A 180 7.47 -6.35 -11.73
CA ARG A 180 8.15 -5.69 -12.86
C ARG A 180 8.99 -6.66 -13.69
N LEU A 181 9.58 -7.67 -13.05
CA LEU A 181 10.40 -8.72 -13.67
C LEU A 181 9.65 -10.04 -13.88
N THR A 182 8.38 -10.12 -13.46
CA THR A 182 7.55 -11.34 -13.51
C THR A 182 8.18 -12.50 -12.71
N LEU A 183 8.73 -12.20 -11.54
CA LEU A 183 9.33 -13.17 -10.63
C LEU A 183 8.29 -13.83 -9.74
N LYS A 184 8.59 -15.05 -9.29
CA LYS A 184 7.84 -15.68 -8.20
C LYS A 184 8.11 -14.91 -6.90
N CYS A 185 7.05 -14.40 -6.27
CA CYS A 185 7.11 -13.74 -4.97
C CYS A 185 6.39 -14.57 -3.91
N VAL A 186 7.14 -15.11 -2.95
CA VAL A 186 6.61 -15.84 -1.80
C VAL A 186 6.29 -14.84 -0.70
N ILE A 187 5.04 -14.78 -0.23
CA ILE A 187 4.59 -13.81 0.77
C ILE A 187 4.25 -14.53 2.07
N PHE A 188 4.70 -13.98 3.20
CA PHE A 188 4.38 -14.44 4.54
C PHE A 188 3.69 -13.33 5.34
N SER A 189 2.72 -13.72 6.17
CA SER A 189 1.93 -12.79 7.00
C SER A 189 2.66 -12.30 8.25
N ALA A 190 3.69 -13.03 8.70
CA ALA A 190 4.41 -12.73 9.94
C ALA A 190 5.93 -12.75 9.75
N ILE A 191 6.62 -11.88 10.50
CA ILE A 191 8.09 -11.84 10.55
C ILE A 191 8.65 -13.00 11.39
N ALA A 192 7.92 -13.44 12.40
CA ALA A 192 8.35 -14.45 13.35
C ALA A 192 7.24 -15.48 13.61
N PRO A 193 7.58 -16.71 14.06
CA PRO A 193 8.94 -17.27 14.21
C PRO A 193 9.62 -17.53 12.85
N PRO A 194 10.96 -17.69 12.79
CA PRO A 194 11.69 -17.77 11.52
C PRO A 194 11.52 -19.08 10.75
N ARG A 195 11.19 -20.17 11.46
CA ARG A 195 11.14 -21.53 10.90
C ARG A 195 10.25 -21.68 9.66
N PRO A 196 9.02 -21.13 9.61
CA PRO A 196 8.14 -21.33 8.46
C PRO A 196 8.69 -20.70 7.18
N TRP A 197 9.22 -19.48 7.25
CA TRP A 197 9.77 -18.84 6.06
C TRP A 197 11.16 -19.37 5.70
N LEU A 198 11.98 -19.83 6.67
CA LEU A 198 13.21 -20.58 6.37
C LEU A 198 12.93 -21.88 5.59
N LYS A 199 11.91 -22.62 6.01
CA LYS A 199 11.44 -23.81 5.29
C LYS A 199 11.01 -23.46 3.87
N ALA A 200 10.21 -22.41 3.72
CA ALA A 200 9.77 -21.95 2.40
C ALA A 200 10.91 -21.43 1.52
N MET A 201 11.98 -20.87 2.09
CA MET A 201 13.19 -20.52 1.31
C MET A 201 13.78 -21.74 0.63
N GLY A 202 13.88 -22.87 1.33
CA GLY A 202 14.32 -24.14 0.75
C GLY A 202 13.32 -24.71 -0.26
N GLU A 203 12.03 -24.78 0.09
CA GLU A 203 10.99 -25.38 -0.77
C GLU A 203 10.74 -24.60 -2.06
N HIS A 204 10.93 -23.29 -2.05
CA HIS A 204 10.65 -22.44 -3.21
C HIS A 204 11.91 -21.96 -3.92
N GLY A 205 13.10 -22.26 -3.42
CA GLY A 205 14.37 -21.80 -3.98
C GLY A 205 14.51 -20.28 -3.94
N VAL A 206 14.22 -19.65 -2.79
CA VAL A 206 14.32 -18.20 -2.63
C VAL A 206 15.76 -17.75 -2.88
N THR A 207 15.94 -16.83 -3.83
CA THR A 207 17.24 -16.26 -4.22
C THR A 207 17.44 -14.82 -3.73
N LEU A 208 16.36 -14.12 -3.35
CA LEU A 208 16.43 -12.78 -2.77
C LEU A 208 15.61 -12.68 -1.48
N LEU A 209 16.32 -12.36 -0.39
CA LEU A 209 15.74 -11.94 0.88
C LEU A 209 16.12 -10.48 1.16
N ALA A 210 15.19 -9.55 0.90
CA ALA A 210 15.29 -8.18 1.37
C ALA A 210 14.66 -8.08 2.77
N ALA A 211 15.45 -7.74 3.77
CA ALA A 211 15.02 -7.67 5.16
C ALA A 211 15.64 -6.50 5.91
N VAL A 212 15.20 -6.27 7.15
CA VAL A 212 15.79 -5.27 8.05
C VAL A 212 16.93 -5.89 8.88
N PRO A 213 17.90 -5.11 9.40
CA PRO A 213 19.05 -5.63 10.15
C PRO A 213 18.70 -6.63 11.25
N GLN A 214 17.57 -6.42 11.92
CA GLN A 214 17.06 -7.27 13.01
C GLN A 214 16.76 -8.71 12.53
N ILE A 215 16.33 -8.89 11.29
CA ILE A 215 16.08 -10.21 10.71
C ILE A 215 17.41 -10.94 10.47
N TYR A 216 18.39 -10.24 9.89
CA TYR A 216 19.71 -10.83 9.69
C TYR A 216 20.39 -11.17 11.03
N ALA A 217 20.21 -10.32 12.04
CA ALA A 217 20.69 -10.60 13.40
C ALA A 217 19.99 -11.82 14.04
N ALA A 218 18.70 -12.04 13.76
CA ALA A 218 17.98 -13.22 14.23
C ALA A 218 18.40 -14.50 13.49
N LEU A 219 18.77 -14.39 12.21
CA LEU A 219 19.25 -15.51 11.39
C LEU A 219 20.70 -15.91 11.68
N ALA A 220 21.50 -15.00 12.22
CA ALA A 220 22.89 -15.25 12.58
C ALA A 220 23.05 -15.96 13.94
N ARG A 221 21.95 -16.24 14.65
CA ARG A 221 21.92 -16.98 15.91
C ARG A 221 21.58 -18.44 15.66
#